data_AF-A0A452RWJ1-F1
#
_entry.id   AF-A0A452RWJ1-F1
#
_cell.length_a   1.000
_cell.length_b   1.000
_cell.length_c   1.000
_cell.angle_alpha   90.00
_cell.angle_beta   90.00
_cell.angle_gamma   90.00
#
_symmetry.space_group_name_H-M   'P 1'
#
loop_
_entity.id
_entity.type
_entity.pdbx_description
1 polymer ?
#
loop_
_entity_poly.entity_id
_entity_poly.type
_entity_poly.pdbx_seq_one_letter_code
_entity_poly.pdbx_strand_id
1 'polypeptide(L)'
;SSGKLARFADGSAVVQSGDTAVMVTAVSKTKPSPSQFMPLVVDYRQKAAAAGRIPTNYLRREIGSSDKEILTSRVIDRSIRPLFPAGYFYDTQVLCNLLAVDGVNEPDVLAINGASVALSLSDIPWNGPIGAVRIGMIDGECVVNPTRKEMSSSTLNLVVAGAPKSQIVMMEASAENILQQDFCHAIKVGVKYTQQIIQGIQQLVKEIGVTKRTPQKLFTPSPEIVEHTHKFNFLSEKNFPWNYLCICFCLFLKFPPYATNEIGKVTGVNRRELGHGALAEKALYPVIPKDFPFTIRVTSEVLESNGSSSMASACGGSLALMDAGVPVSSAVAGVAVGLVTKNNPDKGEIEDYRLLTDILGIEDYNGDMDFKIAGTSKGITALQADIKLPGIPIKIVMEAIQQASVAKKEIIQIMNKTISKPRASRKENGPVVETVQVPLSKRAKFVGPGGYNLKKLQAETGVTVSQVDEETFSVFAPTPSAMHEARDFITEICKDDQEQQLEFGAVYTATITEIRDTGVMVKLYPNMTAVLLHNTQLDQRKIKHPTALGLEVGQEIQVKYFGRDPADGRMRLSRKVLQSPATSVVRTLNDRSSIVMGESISQSSSNSTR
;
A
#
# COMPACT_ATOMS: atom_id res chain seq x y z
N SER A 1 8.43 30.14 -19.33
CA SER A 1 8.15 31.05 -20.45
C SER A 1 6.68 31.50 -20.41
N SER A 2 6.32 32.57 -21.12
CA SER A 2 4.94 33.11 -21.18
C SER A 2 4.62 33.65 -22.58
N GLY A 3 3.44 34.23 -22.80
CA GLY A 3 3.02 34.94 -24.03
C GLY A 3 2.80 34.10 -25.29
N LYS A 4 3.26 32.84 -25.32
CA LYS A 4 3.12 31.94 -26.49
C LYS A 4 1.81 31.15 -26.52
N LEU A 5 1.31 30.69 -25.37
CA LEU A 5 0.11 29.86 -25.23
C LEU A 5 -0.94 30.51 -24.31
N ALA A 6 -2.21 30.16 -24.53
CA ALA A 6 -3.36 30.59 -23.71
C ALA A 6 -3.46 32.12 -23.49
N ARG A 7 -3.27 32.91 -24.56
CA ARG A 7 -3.29 34.39 -24.55
C ARG A 7 -4.60 35.06 -24.10
N PHE A 8 -5.67 34.29 -23.92
CA PHE A 8 -6.97 34.77 -23.43
C PHE A 8 -7.18 34.54 -21.93
N ALA A 9 -6.20 33.96 -21.22
CA ALA A 9 -6.20 33.91 -19.76
C ALA A 9 -5.60 35.20 -19.19
N ASP A 10 -6.07 35.65 -18.01
CA ASP A 10 -5.52 36.82 -17.31
C ASP A 10 -4.01 36.67 -17.12
N GLY A 11 -3.53 35.46 -16.83
CA GLY A 11 -2.10 35.11 -16.88
C GLY A 11 -1.85 33.67 -17.31
N SER A 12 -0.70 33.44 -17.96
CA SER A 12 -0.32 32.15 -18.56
C SER A 12 1.18 31.91 -18.46
N ALA A 13 1.57 30.70 -18.07
CA ALA A 13 2.96 30.28 -17.91
C ALA A 13 3.17 28.84 -18.38
N VAL A 14 4.32 28.57 -19.00
CA VAL A 14 4.85 27.20 -19.16
C VAL A 14 6.14 27.10 -18.36
N VAL A 15 6.20 26.16 -17.44
CA VAL A 15 7.38 25.85 -16.61
C VAL A 15 7.86 24.45 -16.95
N GLN A 16 9.17 24.26 -17.03
CA GLN A 16 9.81 23.02 -17.48
C GLN A 16 11.04 22.72 -16.61
N SER A 17 11.29 21.44 -16.33
CA SER A 17 12.56 20.92 -15.80
C SER A 17 12.78 19.53 -16.37
N GLY A 18 13.97 19.29 -16.96
CA GLY A 18 14.14 18.18 -17.91
C GLY A 18 13.16 18.33 -19.07
N ASP A 19 12.54 17.23 -19.49
CA ASP A 19 11.46 17.24 -20.48
C ASP A 19 10.06 17.22 -19.84
N THR A 20 9.95 17.20 -18.51
CA THR A 20 8.69 17.45 -17.81
C THR A 20 8.30 18.92 -17.90
N ALA A 21 7.14 19.19 -18.51
CA ALA A 21 6.63 20.54 -18.76
C ALA A 21 5.15 20.69 -18.35
N VAL A 22 4.84 21.77 -17.63
CA VAL A 22 3.50 22.11 -17.13
C VAL A 22 3.10 23.49 -17.64
N MET A 23 1.92 23.58 -18.26
CA MET A 23 1.26 24.84 -18.59
C MET A 23 0.26 25.19 -17.50
N VAL A 24 0.41 26.36 -16.87
CA VAL A 24 -0.50 26.87 -15.86
C VAL A 24 -1.14 28.17 -16.35
N THR A 25 -2.45 28.27 -16.21
CA THR A 25 -3.24 29.46 -16.57
C THR A 25 -4.07 29.91 -15.38
N ALA A 26 -4.04 31.22 -15.10
CA ALA A 26 -4.84 31.87 -14.09
C ALA A 26 -5.89 32.78 -14.77
N VAL A 27 -7.14 32.71 -14.31
CA VAL A 27 -8.25 33.54 -14.78
C VAL A 27 -9.13 33.90 -13.59
N SER A 28 -9.55 35.16 -13.47
CA SER A 28 -10.55 35.60 -12.50
C SER A 28 -11.60 36.47 -13.16
N LYS A 29 -12.84 36.40 -12.68
CA LYS A 29 -13.88 37.37 -13.08
C LYS A 29 -13.47 38.80 -12.68
N THR A 30 -13.99 39.77 -13.42
CA THR A 30 -13.82 41.22 -13.16
C THR A 30 -14.90 41.80 -12.23
N LYS A 31 -15.89 40.99 -11.83
CA LYS A 31 -16.94 41.33 -10.86
C LYS A 31 -16.90 40.37 -9.68
N PRO A 32 -17.16 40.83 -8.44
CA PRO A 32 -17.20 39.97 -7.28
C PRO A 32 -18.39 38.99 -7.36
N SER A 33 -18.21 37.86 -6.71
CA SER A 33 -19.18 36.80 -6.47
C SER A 33 -20.03 37.15 -5.23
N PRO A 34 -21.29 36.70 -5.10
CA PRO A 34 -22.06 36.83 -3.86
C PRO A 34 -21.58 35.88 -2.73
N SER A 35 -20.46 35.19 -2.93
CA SER A 35 -19.82 34.31 -1.96
C SER A 35 -19.29 35.09 -0.75
N GLN A 36 -19.47 34.52 0.45
CA GLN A 36 -18.87 35.02 1.70
C GLN A 36 -17.42 34.55 1.91
N PHE A 37 -16.93 33.62 1.08
CA PHE A 37 -15.56 33.10 1.09
C PHE A 37 -14.88 33.30 -0.28
N MET A 38 -13.55 33.32 -0.30
CA MET A 38 -12.76 33.49 -1.54
C MET A 38 -12.98 32.29 -2.51
N PRO A 39 -13.66 32.48 -3.66
CA PRO A 39 -14.02 31.40 -4.58
C PRO A 39 -12.86 31.09 -5.55
N LEU A 40 -11.72 30.69 -4.98
CA LEU A 40 -10.60 30.10 -5.70
C LEU A 40 -10.83 28.61 -5.92
N VAL A 41 -10.73 28.17 -7.17
CA VAL A 41 -10.68 26.78 -7.60
C VAL A 41 -9.32 26.50 -8.23
N VAL A 42 -8.58 25.56 -7.66
CA VAL A 42 -7.40 24.98 -8.32
C VAL A 42 -7.76 23.60 -8.86
N ASP A 43 -7.41 23.38 -10.13
CA ASP A 43 -7.50 22.09 -10.80
C ASP A 43 -6.15 21.76 -11.46
N TYR A 44 -5.52 20.68 -11.01
CA TYR A 44 -4.32 20.12 -11.60
C TYR A 44 -4.67 18.84 -12.38
N ARG A 45 -4.17 18.72 -13.62
CA ARG A 45 -4.63 17.72 -14.59
C ARG A 45 -3.51 16.94 -15.27
N GLN A 46 -3.50 15.62 -15.04
CA GLN A 46 -2.55 14.69 -15.66
C GLN A 46 -3.18 14.05 -16.91
N LYS A 47 -2.91 14.64 -18.08
CA LYS A 47 -3.33 14.06 -19.36
C LYS A 47 -2.46 12.84 -19.69
N ALA A 48 -3.07 11.74 -20.11
CA ALA A 48 -2.34 10.51 -20.45
C ALA A 48 -1.37 10.75 -21.63
N ALA A 49 -1.76 11.63 -22.56
CA ALA A 49 -0.94 12.08 -23.67
C ALA A 49 0.39 12.72 -23.24
N ALA A 50 0.45 13.38 -22.07
CA ALA A 50 1.69 13.98 -21.56
C ALA A 50 2.75 12.92 -21.17
N ALA A 51 2.32 11.67 -20.94
CA ALA A 51 3.20 10.52 -20.72
C ALA A 51 3.26 9.59 -21.95
N GLY A 52 2.82 10.05 -23.13
CA GLY A 52 2.79 9.27 -24.37
C GLY A 52 1.78 8.12 -24.38
N ARG A 53 0.75 8.14 -23.53
CA ARG A 53 -0.19 7.02 -23.33
C ARG A 53 -1.61 7.37 -23.73
N ILE A 54 -2.35 6.37 -24.19
CA ILE A 54 -3.81 6.42 -24.35
C ILE A 54 -4.43 5.83 -23.06
N PRO A 55 -5.50 6.43 -22.48
CA PRO A 55 -6.19 5.87 -21.32
C PRO A 55 -6.62 4.41 -21.53
N THR A 56 -6.52 3.60 -20.48
CA THR A 56 -6.83 2.15 -20.51
C THR A 56 -8.32 1.83 -20.32
N ASN A 57 -9.13 2.82 -19.91
CA ASN A 57 -10.58 2.65 -19.73
C ASN A 57 -11.33 2.50 -21.07
N TYR A 58 -12.56 2.00 -20.98
CA TYR A 58 -13.42 1.73 -22.14
C TYR A 58 -13.62 2.95 -23.07
N LEU A 59 -13.72 4.16 -22.51
CA LEU A 59 -13.94 5.39 -23.28
C LEU A 59 -12.67 5.99 -23.90
N ARG A 60 -11.48 5.45 -23.60
CA ARG A 60 -10.17 5.93 -24.07
C ARG A 60 -9.92 7.43 -23.81
N ARG A 61 -10.47 7.96 -22.71
CA ARG A 61 -10.41 9.37 -22.30
C ARG A 61 -10.14 9.48 -20.80
N GLU A 62 -9.61 10.61 -20.35
CA GLU A 62 -9.54 10.94 -18.93
C GLU A 62 -10.97 11.04 -18.34
N ILE A 63 -11.21 10.42 -17.18
CA ILE A 63 -12.51 10.40 -16.48
C ILE A 63 -12.30 10.79 -15.02
N GLY A 64 -13.12 11.71 -14.51
CA GLY A 64 -13.07 12.14 -13.11
C GLY A 64 -11.81 12.94 -12.77
N SER A 65 -11.36 12.83 -11.52
CA SER A 65 -10.06 13.33 -11.05
C SER A 65 -9.47 12.27 -10.15
N SER A 66 -8.20 11.93 -10.33
CA SER A 66 -7.48 10.98 -9.47
C SER A 66 -7.10 11.59 -8.11
N ASP A 67 -6.86 10.75 -7.12
CA ASP A 67 -6.45 11.20 -5.78
C ASP A 67 -5.15 12.03 -5.82
N LYS A 68 -4.18 11.65 -6.67
CA LYS A 68 -2.96 12.45 -6.89
C LYS A 68 -3.30 13.83 -7.48
N GLU A 69 -4.21 13.93 -8.44
CA GLU A 69 -4.64 15.23 -8.97
C GLU A 69 -5.33 16.09 -7.91
N ILE A 70 -6.21 15.50 -7.09
CA ILE A 70 -6.92 16.21 -6.02
C ILE A 70 -5.95 16.70 -4.94
N LEU A 71 -5.02 15.84 -4.49
CA LEU A 71 -4.01 16.18 -3.50
C LEU A 71 -3.05 17.25 -4.03
N THR A 72 -2.52 17.12 -5.25
CA THR A 72 -1.66 18.16 -5.85
C THR A 72 -2.43 19.47 -6.03
N SER A 73 -3.70 19.44 -6.44
CA SER A 73 -4.54 20.66 -6.49
C SER A 73 -4.64 21.35 -5.13
N ARG A 74 -4.79 20.59 -4.04
CA ARG A 74 -4.81 21.12 -2.66
C ARG A 74 -3.47 21.66 -2.18
N VAL A 75 -2.35 21.06 -2.59
CA VAL A 75 -1.00 21.58 -2.29
C VAL A 75 -0.80 22.94 -2.96
N ILE A 76 -1.18 23.06 -4.23
CA ILE A 76 -1.10 24.33 -4.97
C ILE A 76 -2.04 25.38 -4.35
N ASP A 77 -3.31 25.04 -4.11
CA ASP A 77 -4.32 25.93 -3.50
C ASP A 77 -3.83 26.57 -2.18
N ARG A 78 -3.39 25.74 -1.22
CA ARG A 78 -2.86 26.21 0.07
C ARG A 78 -1.58 27.03 -0.06
N SER A 79 -0.79 26.82 -1.12
CA SER A 79 0.40 27.62 -1.39
C SER A 79 0.07 29.03 -1.89
N ILE A 80 -1.05 29.23 -2.60
CA ILE A 80 -1.39 30.51 -3.25
C ILE A 80 -2.51 31.29 -2.55
N ARG A 81 -3.43 30.62 -1.86
CA ARG A 81 -4.62 31.22 -1.22
C ARG A 81 -4.28 32.30 -0.16
N PRO A 82 -3.28 32.14 0.73
CA PRO A 82 -2.94 33.13 1.77
C PRO A 82 -2.44 34.48 1.24
N LEU A 83 -2.09 34.53 -0.06
CA LEU A 83 -1.47 35.68 -0.71
C LEU A 83 -2.48 36.50 -1.53
N PHE A 84 -3.74 36.09 -1.63
CA PHE A 84 -4.79 36.97 -2.14
C PHE A 84 -5.17 37.99 -1.07
N PRO A 85 -5.52 39.25 -1.43
CA PRO A 85 -6.00 40.22 -0.47
C PRO A 85 -7.21 39.71 0.32
N ALA A 86 -7.29 40.07 1.61
CA ALA A 86 -8.47 39.80 2.42
C ALA A 86 -9.73 40.34 1.72
N GLY A 87 -10.85 39.60 1.79
CA GLY A 87 -12.10 39.98 1.12
C GLY A 87 -12.10 39.88 -0.42
N TYR A 88 -11.09 39.24 -1.05
CA TYR A 88 -11.06 39.05 -2.50
C TYR A 88 -12.07 38.00 -3.00
N PHE A 89 -13.35 38.37 -3.06
CA PHE A 89 -14.46 37.48 -3.40
C PHE A 89 -14.71 37.33 -4.91
N TYR A 90 -13.66 37.21 -5.73
CA TYR A 90 -13.80 37.06 -7.19
C TYR A 90 -13.62 35.59 -7.59
N ASP A 91 -14.52 35.06 -8.43
CA ASP A 91 -14.42 33.67 -8.90
C ASP A 91 -13.13 33.51 -9.72
N THR A 92 -12.19 32.73 -9.17
CA THR A 92 -10.81 32.62 -9.66
C THR A 92 -10.48 31.16 -9.93
N GLN A 93 -10.00 30.83 -11.13
CA GLN A 93 -9.53 29.48 -11.47
C GLN A 93 -8.04 29.50 -11.80
N VAL A 94 -7.30 28.53 -11.23
CA VAL A 94 -5.93 28.20 -11.61
C VAL A 94 -5.90 26.77 -12.14
N LEU A 95 -5.65 26.63 -13.45
CA LEU A 95 -5.66 25.34 -14.15
C LEU A 95 -4.23 24.94 -14.53
N CYS A 96 -3.75 23.82 -13.99
CA CYS A 96 -2.42 23.27 -14.26
C CYS A 96 -2.54 22.05 -15.20
N ASN A 97 -2.19 22.22 -16.47
CA ASN A 97 -2.17 21.14 -17.47
C ASN A 97 -0.74 20.62 -17.64
N LEU A 98 -0.53 19.31 -17.47
CA LEU A 98 0.73 18.69 -17.90
C LEU A 98 0.77 18.64 -19.43
N LEU A 99 1.88 19.09 -20.01
CA LEU A 99 2.16 19.02 -21.46
C LEU A 99 3.03 17.81 -21.79
N ALA A 100 4.06 17.56 -20.96
CA ALA A 100 4.99 16.45 -21.10
C ALA A 100 5.47 15.98 -19.71
N VAL A 101 5.82 14.70 -19.59
CA VAL A 101 6.35 14.06 -18.38
C VAL A 101 7.47 13.12 -18.78
N ASP A 102 8.70 13.44 -18.38
CA ASP A 102 9.91 12.65 -18.70
C ASP A 102 10.03 11.35 -17.90
N GLY A 103 9.24 11.19 -16.85
CA GLY A 103 9.30 10.02 -15.97
C GLY A 103 10.34 10.11 -14.86
N VAL A 104 11.17 11.16 -14.85
CA VAL A 104 12.32 11.40 -13.96
C VAL A 104 11.98 12.49 -12.94
N ASN A 105 11.45 13.62 -13.40
CA ASN A 105 11.05 14.77 -12.59
C ASN A 105 9.58 14.65 -12.14
N GLU A 106 9.26 15.12 -10.92
CA GLU A 106 7.87 15.19 -10.45
C GLU A 106 7.21 16.54 -10.80
N PRO A 107 6.07 16.55 -11.53
CA PRO A 107 5.41 17.77 -12.03
C PRO A 107 4.64 18.59 -10.97
N ASP A 108 4.54 18.15 -9.72
CA ASP A 108 3.75 18.84 -8.68
C ASP A 108 4.40 20.15 -8.20
N VAL A 109 5.69 20.14 -7.87
CA VAL A 109 6.46 21.34 -7.51
C VAL A 109 6.54 22.32 -8.69
N LEU A 110 6.69 21.80 -9.91
CA LEU A 110 6.65 22.58 -11.15
C LEU A 110 5.30 23.29 -11.34
N ALA A 111 4.19 22.65 -10.96
CA ALA A 111 2.85 23.26 -11.03
C ALA A 111 2.64 24.35 -9.96
N ILE A 112 3.17 24.22 -8.74
CA ILE A 112 3.12 25.30 -7.73
C ILE A 112 3.88 26.53 -8.24
N ASN A 113 5.10 26.32 -8.76
CA ASN A 113 5.90 27.39 -9.36
C ASN A 113 5.22 28.00 -10.60
N GLY A 114 4.59 27.18 -11.45
CA GLY A 114 3.79 27.63 -12.58
C GLY A 114 2.57 28.45 -12.19
N ALA A 115 1.87 28.08 -11.10
CA ALA A 115 0.77 28.87 -10.54
C ALA A 115 1.27 30.23 -10.03
N SER A 116 2.43 30.27 -9.36
CA SER A 116 3.05 31.54 -8.97
C SER A 116 3.38 32.41 -10.18
N VAL A 117 3.97 31.86 -11.24
CA VAL A 117 4.29 32.65 -12.45
C VAL A 117 3.01 33.15 -13.13
N ALA A 118 2.00 32.28 -13.29
CA ALA A 118 0.74 32.65 -13.94
C ALA A 118 -0.01 33.76 -13.17
N LEU A 119 -0.06 33.68 -11.83
CA LEU A 119 -0.66 34.72 -10.99
C LEU A 119 0.19 36.00 -10.97
N SER A 120 1.51 35.90 -10.87
CA SER A 120 2.41 37.06 -10.93
C SER A 120 2.33 37.81 -12.26
N LEU A 121 2.21 37.10 -13.39
CA LEU A 121 2.09 37.66 -14.74
C LEU A 121 0.65 37.99 -15.18
N SER A 122 -0.33 37.87 -14.29
CA SER A 122 -1.71 38.32 -14.52
C SER A 122 -1.95 39.72 -13.97
N ASP A 123 -3.09 40.33 -14.32
CA ASP A 123 -3.55 41.54 -13.62
C ASP A 123 -4.14 41.23 -12.23
N ILE A 124 -4.38 39.96 -11.88
CA ILE A 124 -5.07 39.52 -10.67
C ILE A 124 -4.33 40.03 -9.40
N PRO A 125 -5.04 40.64 -8.43
CA PRO A 125 -4.47 41.07 -7.15
C PRO A 125 -3.95 39.87 -6.35
N TRP A 126 -2.63 39.77 -6.21
CA TRP A 126 -1.99 38.65 -5.55
C TRP A 126 -0.59 39.04 -5.06
N ASN A 127 -0.31 38.81 -3.78
CA ASN A 127 0.83 39.35 -3.02
C ASN A 127 2.09 38.46 -3.08
N GLY A 128 2.20 37.59 -4.07
CA GLY A 128 3.40 36.77 -4.32
C GLY A 128 4.53 37.54 -5.02
N PRO A 129 5.49 36.85 -5.69
CA PRO A 129 5.52 35.41 -5.96
C PRO A 129 5.92 34.54 -4.77
N ILE A 130 5.64 33.24 -4.89
CA ILE A 130 6.20 32.18 -4.07
C ILE A 130 7.24 31.38 -4.87
N GLY A 131 8.10 30.67 -4.16
CA GLY A 131 8.93 29.61 -4.71
C GLY A 131 8.62 28.31 -3.99
N ALA A 132 8.54 27.20 -4.71
CA ALA A 132 8.34 25.87 -4.17
C ALA A 132 9.47 24.93 -4.54
N VAL A 133 9.91 24.10 -3.59
CA VAL A 133 10.89 23.02 -3.80
C VAL A 133 10.48 21.76 -3.07
N ARG A 134 10.95 20.61 -3.54
CA ARG A 134 10.95 19.34 -2.82
C ARG A 134 12.34 19.08 -2.25
N ILE A 135 12.41 18.57 -1.02
CA ILE A 135 13.63 18.12 -0.35
C ILE A 135 13.51 16.63 -0.05
N GLY A 136 14.53 15.88 -0.48
CA GLY A 136 14.80 14.50 -0.07
C GLY A 136 15.92 14.44 0.96
N MET A 137 16.06 13.28 1.59
CA MET A 137 17.12 12.96 2.56
C MET A 137 17.67 11.58 2.20
N ILE A 138 18.88 11.54 1.65
CA ILE A 138 19.51 10.32 1.13
C ILE A 138 20.87 10.18 1.80
N ASP A 139 21.13 9.04 2.43
CA ASP A 139 22.36 8.77 3.21
C ASP A 139 22.73 9.83 4.27
N GLY A 140 21.72 10.62 4.72
CA GLY A 140 21.87 11.72 5.67
C GLY A 140 22.00 13.12 5.06
N GLU A 141 22.07 13.22 3.72
CA GLU A 141 22.26 14.48 2.99
C GLU A 141 20.97 15.00 2.34
N CYS A 142 20.81 16.32 2.32
CA CYS A 142 19.63 17.00 1.78
C CYS A 142 19.71 17.22 0.26
N VAL A 143 18.95 16.43 -0.50
CA VAL A 143 18.86 16.56 -1.97
C VAL A 143 17.70 17.48 -2.35
N VAL A 144 17.94 18.43 -3.25
CA VAL A 144 16.96 19.45 -3.69
C VAL A 144 16.35 19.06 -5.03
N ASN A 145 15.02 19.08 -5.10
CA ASN A 145 14.21 18.57 -6.22
C ASN A 145 14.66 17.18 -6.73
N PRO A 146 14.84 16.18 -5.84
CA PRO A 146 15.25 14.82 -6.22
C PRO A 146 14.34 14.22 -7.28
N THR A 147 14.94 13.48 -8.20
CA THR A 147 14.26 12.66 -9.20
C THR A 147 13.46 11.53 -8.54
N ARG A 148 12.57 10.88 -9.29
CA ARG A 148 11.82 9.70 -8.82
C ARG A 148 12.72 8.57 -8.32
N LYS A 149 13.89 8.37 -8.93
CA LYS A 149 14.84 7.33 -8.52
C LYS A 149 15.45 7.66 -7.17
N GLU A 150 15.93 8.89 -6.99
CA GLU A 150 16.47 9.38 -5.71
C GLU A 150 15.40 9.38 -4.62
N MET A 151 14.18 9.82 -4.93
CA MET A 151 13.06 9.79 -3.99
C MET A 151 12.67 8.38 -3.54
N SER A 152 12.91 7.33 -4.35
CA SER A 152 12.69 5.93 -3.94
C SER A 152 13.70 5.41 -2.92
N SER A 153 14.83 6.10 -2.75
CA SER A 153 15.86 5.86 -1.73
C SER A 153 15.85 6.90 -0.60
N SER A 154 14.88 7.81 -0.62
CA SER A 154 14.85 8.97 0.28
C SER A 154 14.02 8.72 1.53
N THR A 155 14.61 8.98 2.70
CA THR A 155 13.90 8.91 3.98
C THR A 155 13.02 10.14 4.23
N LEU A 156 13.11 11.19 3.40
CA LEU A 156 12.26 12.39 3.46
C LEU A 156 11.57 12.67 2.13
N ASN A 157 10.33 13.15 2.17
CA ASN A 157 9.66 13.80 1.05
C ASN A 157 8.96 15.05 1.58
N LEU A 158 9.71 16.15 1.67
CA LEU A 158 9.25 17.44 2.17
C LEU A 158 9.05 18.40 0.99
N VAL A 159 7.83 18.91 0.81
CA VAL A 159 7.55 20.04 -0.09
C VAL A 159 7.43 21.31 0.75
N VAL A 160 8.16 22.36 0.36
CA VAL A 160 8.11 23.69 1.00
C VAL A 160 7.73 24.73 -0.05
N ALA A 161 6.67 25.50 0.20
CA ALA A 161 6.38 26.75 -0.48
C ALA A 161 6.78 27.93 0.43
N GLY A 162 7.69 28.76 -0.06
CA GLY A 162 8.16 29.96 0.63
C GLY A 162 7.75 31.24 -0.09
N ALA A 163 7.67 32.32 0.68
CA ALA A 163 7.48 33.70 0.23
C ALA A 163 8.81 34.48 0.34
N PRO A 164 8.87 35.77 -0.09
CA PRO A 164 10.06 36.61 0.07
C PRO A 164 10.47 36.78 1.55
N LYS A 165 11.65 37.37 1.78
CA LYS A 165 12.28 37.48 3.12
C LYS A 165 12.47 36.12 3.83
N SER A 166 12.56 35.01 3.09
CA SER A 166 12.63 33.64 3.64
C SER A 166 11.46 33.25 4.56
N GLN A 167 10.26 33.76 4.29
CA GLN A 167 9.03 33.32 4.96
C GLN A 167 8.51 31.99 4.39
N ILE A 168 7.76 31.23 5.19
CA ILE A 168 7.10 29.98 4.80
C ILE A 168 5.59 30.25 4.64
N VAL A 169 4.96 29.61 3.65
CA VAL A 169 3.50 29.73 3.36
C VAL A 169 2.80 28.37 3.44
N MET A 170 3.44 27.30 2.97
CA MET A 170 2.90 25.94 3.05
C MET A 170 4.03 24.93 3.18
N MET A 171 3.84 23.91 4.02
CA MET A 171 4.71 22.73 4.02
C MET A 171 3.87 21.45 4.03
N GLU A 172 4.33 20.43 3.34
CA GLU A 172 3.79 19.07 3.47
C GLU A 172 4.92 18.05 3.40
N ALA A 173 4.98 17.13 4.37
CA ALA A 173 6.03 16.14 4.48
C ALA A 173 5.52 14.73 4.77
N SER A 174 6.24 13.75 4.25
CA SER A 174 6.26 12.36 4.68
C SER A 174 7.70 11.97 4.98
N ALA A 175 7.96 11.15 5.99
CA ALA A 175 9.33 10.79 6.40
C ALA A 175 9.41 9.40 7.05
N GLU A 176 10.53 8.69 6.85
CA GLU A 176 10.85 7.43 7.53
C GLU A 176 11.39 7.70 8.96
N ASN A 177 10.54 8.31 9.79
CA ASN A 177 10.77 8.56 11.22
C ASN A 177 12.03 9.41 11.54
N ILE A 178 12.25 10.47 10.76
CA ILE A 178 13.43 11.36 10.82
C ILE A 178 13.50 12.15 12.14
N LEU A 179 14.72 12.43 12.63
CA LEU A 179 14.94 13.22 13.83
C LEU A 179 14.58 14.70 13.62
N GLN A 180 14.16 15.35 14.70
CA GLN A 180 13.74 16.76 14.67
C GLN A 180 14.84 17.70 14.13
N GLN A 181 16.11 17.43 14.43
CA GLN A 181 17.23 18.29 14.01
C GLN A 181 17.42 18.27 12.48
N ASP A 182 17.43 17.08 11.88
CA ASP A 182 17.62 16.87 10.44
C ASP A 182 16.42 17.40 9.64
N PHE A 183 15.20 17.22 10.17
CA PHE A 183 13.99 17.81 9.61
C PHE A 183 14.04 19.34 9.62
N CYS A 184 14.49 19.93 10.73
CA CYS A 184 14.71 21.37 10.86
C CYS A 184 15.85 21.89 9.96
N HIS A 185 16.84 21.06 9.63
CA HIS A 185 17.87 21.37 8.63
C HIS A 185 17.27 21.35 7.22
N ALA A 186 16.51 20.31 6.85
CA ALA A 186 15.87 20.17 5.56
C ALA A 186 14.93 21.35 5.21
N ILE A 187 14.17 21.87 6.19
CA ILE A 187 13.37 23.10 6.00
C ILE A 187 14.25 24.30 5.64
N LYS A 188 15.37 24.51 6.35
CA LYS A 188 16.30 25.64 6.11
C LYS A 188 16.92 25.55 4.72
N VAL A 189 17.30 24.34 4.28
CA VAL A 189 17.76 24.08 2.91
C VAL A 189 16.64 24.40 1.92
N GLY A 190 15.42 23.89 2.14
CA GLY A 190 14.25 24.18 1.31
C GLY A 190 14.02 25.68 1.08
N VAL A 191 13.87 26.46 2.16
CA VAL A 191 13.60 27.90 2.06
C VAL A 191 14.75 28.67 1.40
N LYS A 192 16.01 28.24 1.56
CA LYS A 192 17.15 28.84 0.84
C LYS A 192 16.97 28.76 -0.69
N TYR A 193 16.48 27.62 -1.20
CA TYR A 193 16.28 27.43 -2.64
C TYR A 193 14.96 28.04 -3.16
N THR A 194 13.91 28.17 -2.33
CA THR A 194 12.70 28.90 -2.76
C THR A 194 12.99 30.37 -3.11
N GLN A 195 13.91 31.03 -2.39
CA GLN A 195 14.29 32.42 -2.68
C GLN A 195 14.92 32.59 -4.08
N GLN A 196 15.63 31.60 -4.60
CA GLN A 196 16.22 31.65 -5.95
C GLN A 196 15.13 31.65 -7.03
N ILE A 197 14.10 30.82 -6.84
CA ILE A 197 12.93 30.76 -7.72
C ILE A 197 12.16 32.10 -7.66
N ILE A 198 11.90 32.61 -6.45
CA ILE A 198 11.25 33.92 -6.23
C ILE A 198 11.97 35.04 -6.97
N GLN A 199 13.30 35.11 -6.89
CA GLN A 199 14.10 36.10 -7.61
C GLN A 199 13.92 36.00 -9.14
N GLY A 200 13.93 34.78 -9.69
CA GLY A 200 13.67 34.54 -11.11
C GLY A 200 12.26 34.97 -11.55
N ILE A 201 11.23 34.71 -10.73
CA ILE A 201 9.86 35.15 -11.03
C ILE A 201 9.75 36.69 -10.92
N GLN A 202 10.34 37.30 -9.90
CA GLN A 202 10.37 38.77 -9.75
C GLN A 202 11.08 39.46 -10.92
N GLN A 203 12.13 38.86 -11.48
CA GLN A 203 12.80 39.37 -12.66
C GLN A 203 11.89 39.31 -13.90
N LEU A 204 11.24 38.16 -14.14
CA LEU A 204 10.29 37.98 -15.24
C LEU A 204 9.08 38.93 -15.16
N VAL A 205 8.61 39.25 -13.95
CA VAL A 205 7.55 40.25 -13.72
C VAL A 205 8.00 41.66 -14.13
N LYS A 206 9.23 42.06 -13.77
CA LYS A 206 9.80 43.36 -14.16
C LYS A 206 9.96 43.50 -15.68
N GLU A 207 10.34 42.42 -16.35
CA GLU A 207 10.54 42.38 -17.80
C GLU A 207 9.24 42.48 -18.60
N ILE A 208 8.13 41.96 -18.07
CA ILE A 208 6.81 41.96 -18.75
C ILE A 208 5.95 43.17 -18.31
N GLY A 209 6.16 43.72 -17.11
CA GLY A 209 5.57 45.01 -16.70
C GLY A 209 4.06 45.01 -16.46
N VAL A 210 3.49 43.91 -15.97
CA VAL A 210 2.02 43.76 -15.81
C VAL A 210 1.49 44.54 -14.62
N THR A 211 0.65 45.54 -14.88
CA THR A 211 -0.08 46.30 -13.84
C THR A 211 -1.20 45.46 -13.23
N LYS A 212 -1.29 45.44 -11.90
CA LYS A 212 -2.39 44.77 -11.17
C LYS A 212 -3.67 45.61 -11.22
N ARG A 213 -4.83 44.97 -11.43
CA ARG A 213 -6.15 45.63 -11.31
C ARG A 213 -6.47 45.95 -9.85
N THR A 214 -7.10 47.09 -9.56
CA THR A 214 -7.55 47.40 -8.20
C THR A 214 -8.85 46.64 -7.90
N PRO A 215 -8.95 45.84 -6.82
CA PRO A 215 -10.22 45.24 -6.43
C PRO A 215 -11.23 46.32 -6.02
N GLN A 216 -12.52 46.04 -6.19
CA GLN A 216 -13.57 46.96 -5.73
C GLN A 216 -13.44 47.15 -4.21
N LYS A 217 -13.53 48.40 -3.75
CA LYS A 217 -13.24 48.78 -2.37
C LYS A 217 -14.10 47.94 -1.41
N LEU A 218 -13.42 47.18 -0.56
CA LEU A 218 -14.03 46.21 0.35
C LEU A 218 -14.95 46.92 1.34
N PHE A 219 -16.03 46.26 1.76
CA PHE A 219 -16.87 46.76 2.83
C PHE A 219 -16.14 46.58 4.18
N THR A 220 -15.37 47.59 4.57
CA THR A 220 -14.93 47.75 5.95
C THR A 220 -16.13 48.30 6.74
N PRO A 221 -16.60 47.63 7.81
CA PRO A 221 -17.63 48.20 8.69
C PRO A 221 -17.13 49.51 9.30
N SER A 222 -18.03 50.46 9.59
CA SER A 222 -17.64 51.68 10.30
C SER A 222 -17.16 51.32 11.72
N PRO A 223 -16.24 52.11 12.32
CA PRO A 223 -15.78 51.88 13.68
C PRO A 223 -16.93 51.77 14.69
N GLU A 224 -17.99 52.56 14.49
CA GLU A 224 -19.23 52.54 15.29
C GLU A 224 -19.95 51.18 15.23
N ILE A 225 -19.99 50.54 14.06
CA ILE A 225 -20.59 49.20 13.88
C ILE A 225 -19.75 48.15 14.63
N VAL A 226 -18.42 48.26 14.58
CA VAL A 226 -17.50 47.37 15.32
C VAL A 226 -17.70 47.53 16.84
N GLU A 227 -17.77 48.77 17.33
CA GLU A 227 -18.02 49.07 18.75
C GLU A 227 -19.39 48.53 19.23
N HIS A 228 -20.41 48.53 18.36
CA HIS A 228 -21.72 47.96 18.69
C HIS A 228 -21.74 46.43 18.60
N THR A 229 -21.05 45.80 17.65
CA THR A 229 -21.01 44.33 17.54
C THR A 229 -20.16 43.66 18.62
N HIS A 230 -19.23 44.38 19.26
CA HIS A 230 -18.57 43.90 20.50
C HIS A 230 -19.54 43.59 21.65
N LYS A 231 -20.83 43.97 21.55
CA LYS A 231 -21.89 43.65 22.53
C LYS A 231 -22.74 42.43 22.14
N PHE A 232 -22.56 41.82 20.96
CA PHE A 232 -23.43 40.75 20.43
C PHE A 232 -22.70 39.75 19.51
N ASN A 233 -22.41 38.54 20.01
CA ASN A 233 -22.87 37.23 19.48
C ASN A 233 -21.96 36.02 19.83
N PHE A 234 -22.52 34.82 19.63
CA PHE A 234 -21.86 33.51 19.70
C PHE A 234 -22.35 32.63 18.51
N LEU A 235 -21.43 31.83 17.93
CA LEU A 235 -21.65 30.60 17.11
C LEU A 235 -22.25 30.64 15.67
N SER A 236 -21.58 29.93 14.74
CA SER A 236 -22.11 28.80 13.91
C SER A 236 -21.65 28.79 12.41
N GLU A 237 -21.26 27.61 11.88
CA GLU A 237 -20.81 27.35 10.48
C GLU A 237 -21.31 25.97 9.94
N LYS A 238 -21.03 25.59 8.66
CA LYS A 238 -21.61 24.39 7.98
C LYS A 238 -20.73 23.59 6.95
N ASN A 239 -21.17 22.36 6.65
CA ASN A 239 -20.48 21.18 6.05
C ASN A 239 -20.29 21.04 4.50
N PHE A 240 -19.57 19.95 4.05
CA PHE A 240 -20.07 18.82 3.21
C PHE A 240 -19.00 17.72 2.79
N PRO A 241 -19.27 16.38 2.85
CA PRO A 241 -18.35 15.21 2.56
C PRO A 241 -18.81 14.32 1.34
N TRP A 242 -18.35 13.12 0.89
CA TRP A 242 -17.47 11.93 1.21
C TRP A 242 -16.69 11.53 -0.12
N ASN A 243 -15.86 10.50 -0.45
CA ASN A 243 -15.26 9.21 0.06
C ASN A 243 -14.05 8.73 -0.87
N TYR A 244 -13.52 7.47 -0.77
CA TYR A 244 -12.65 6.64 -1.70
C TYR A 244 -11.07 6.78 -1.72
N LEU A 245 -10.20 6.00 -2.44
CA LEU A 245 -9.89 4.50 -2.56
C LEU A 245 -8.74 4.17 -3.61
N CYS A 246 -7.69 3.30 -3.52
CA CYS A 246 -7.08 2.26 -2.62
C CYS A 246 -5.58 1.91 -3.00
N ILE A 247 -4.72 1.38 -2.09
CA ILE A 247 -3.31 0.88 -2.23
C ILE A 247 -3.03 -0.31 -1.22
N CYS A 248 -1.84 -0.96 -1.20
CA CYS A 248 -1.47 -2.06 -0.26
C CYS A 248 -1.50 -1.67 1.25
N PHE A 249 -1.35 -0.40 1.57
CA PHE A 249 -1.86 0.19 2.81
C PHE A 249 -2.86 1.28 2.40
N CYS A 250 -3.97 1.38 3.13
CA CYS A 250 -4.96 2.44 2.97
C CYS A 250 -5.36 3.01 4.33
N LEU A 251 -5.50 4.33 4.42
CA LEU A 251 -6.31 4.97 5.44
C LEU A 251 -7.49 5.73 4.83
N PHE A 252 -8.68 5.19 5.03
CA PHE A 252 -9.94 5.87 4.71
C PHE A 252 -10.38 6.73 5.87
N LEU A 253 -10.45 8.05 5.70
CA LEU A 253 -11.19 8.91 6.62
C LEU A 253 -12.63 9.08 6.13
N LYS A 254 -13.58 8.97 7.06
CA LYS A 254 -14.96 9.43 6.90
C LYS A 254 -15.20 10.59 7.85
N PHE A 255 -15.71 11.71 7.35
CA PHE A 255 -16.19 12.84 8.14
C PHE A 255 -17.70 13.00 7.92
N PRO A 256 -18.54 12.21 8.62
CA PRO A 256 -19.98 12.30 8.50
C PRO A 256 -20.50 13.63 9.09
N PRO A 257 -21.60 14.21 8.57
CA PRO A 257 -22.10 15.50 9.04
C PRO A 257 -22.58 15.46 10.50
N TYR A 258 -22.92 14.29 11.04
CA TYR A 258 -23.27 14.15 12.45
C TYR A 258 -22.08 14.46 13.40
N ALA A 259 -20.83 14.39 12.92
CA ALA A 259 -19.64 14.69 13.73
C ALA A 259 -19.53 16.17 14.16
N THR A 260 -20.27 17.07 13.49
CA THR A 260 -20.42 18.49 13.86
C THR A 260 -21.87 18.83 14.25
N ASN A 261 -22.70 17.82 14.57
CA ASN A 261 -24.14 17.95 14.83
C ASN A 261 -24.95 18.57 13.66
N GLU A 262 -24.53 18.31 12.42
CA GLU A 262 -25.20 18.78 11.20
C GLU A 262 -25.94 17.68 10.42
N ILE A 263 -26.83 18.12 9.51
CA ILE A 263 -27.60 17.26 8.61
C ILE A 263 -27.05 17.39 7.19
N GLY A 264 -26.74 16.27 6.53
CA GLY A 264 -26.16 16.31 5.19
C GLY A 264 -26.26 15.03 4.34
N LYS A 265 -26.12 15.21 3.02
CA LYS A 265 -26.06 14.13 2.02
C LYS A 265 -24.72 13.38 2.07
N VAL A 266 -24.75 12.12 1.64
CA VAL A 266 -23.63 11.15 1.75
C VAL A 266 -23.21 10.67 0.35
N THR A 267 -22.47 11.50 -0.41
CA THR A 267 -22.12 11.24 -1.82
C THR A 267 -20.89 12.05 -2.29
N GLY A 268 -19.89 11.44 -2.99
CA GLY A 268 -18.87 12.21 -3.75
C GLY A 268 -17.43 11.65 -3.75
N VAL A 269 -16.45 12.55 -3.96
CA VAL A 269 -15.04 12.43 -3.49
C VAL A 269 -14.63 13.67 -2.68
N ASN A 270 -14.44 13.48 -1.37
CA ASN A 270 -14.05 14.44 -0.34
C ASN A 270 -12.65 15.05 -0.54
N ARG A 271 -12.52 16.20 -1.22
CA ARG A 271 -11.23 16.94 -1.24
C ARG A 271 -10.64 17.13 0.19
N ARG A 272 -11.43 17.45 1.23
CA ARG A 272 -10.93 17.59 2.62
C ARG A 272 -10.66 16.24 3.29
N GLU A 273 -11.59 15.29 3.24
CA GLU A 273 -11.42 13.95 3.84
C GLU A 273 -10.24 13.18 3.24
N LEU A 274 -10.08 13.17 1.91
CA LEU A 274 -8.94 12.56 1.22
C LEU A 274 -7.62 13.22 1.66
N GLY A 275 -7.61 14.54 1.82
CA GLY A 275 -6.43 15.28 2.30
C GLY A 275 -6.06 14.94 3.75
N HIS A 276 -7.05 14.80 4.63
CA HIS A 276 -6.86 14.37 6.02
C HIS A 276 -6.45 12.89 6.11
N GLY A 277 -7.08 12.03 5.30
CA GLY A 277 -6.79 10.59 5.21
C GLY A 277 -5.37 10.34 4.73
N ALA A 278 -4.96 10.98 3.63
CA ALA A 278 -3.59 10.91 3.12
C ALA A 278 -2.54 11.45 4.12
N LEU A 279 -2.88 12.41 4.97
CA LEU A 279 -1.99 12.88 6.04
C LEU A 279 -1.81 11.83 7.14
N ALA A 280 -2.90 11.20 7.60
CA ALA A 280 -2.85 10.11 8.58
C ALA A 280 -2.23 8.82 7.99
N GLU A 281 -2.38 8.59 6.68
CA GLU A 281 -1.71 7.51 5.96
C GLU A 281 -0.18 7.72 5.94
N LYS A 282 0.28 8.92 5.56
CA LYS A 282 1.70 9.33 5.66
C LYS A 282 2.25 9.23 7.08
N ALA A 283 1.43 9.48 8.09
CA ALA A 283 1.83 9.36 9.49
C ALA A 283 2.09 7.90 9.91
N LEU A 284 1.28 6.95 9.41
CA LEU A 284 1.29 5.55 9.84
C LEU A 284 2.11 4.63 8.95
N TYR A 285 2.16 4.88 7.64
CA TYR A 285 2.90 4.04 6.68
C TYR A 285 4.36 3.77 7.09
N PRO A 286 5.13 4.75 7.61
CA PRO A 286 6.53 4.54 8.00
C PRO A 286 6.75 3.63 9.22
N VAL A 287 5.72 3.26 9.98
CA VAL A 287 5.84 2.25 11.07
C VAL A 287 5.31 0.88 10.68
N ILE A 288 4.75 0.71 9.48
CA ILE A 288 4.26 -0.57 8.98
C ILE A 288 5.44 -1.37 8.40
N PRO A 289 5.63 -2.65 8.78
CA PRO A 289 6.70 -3.47 8.23
C PRO A 289 6.51 -3.72 6.72
N LYS A 290 7.58 -3.53 5.95
CA LYS A 290 7.59 -3.65 4.49
C LYS A 290 7.31 -5.09 4.03
N ASP A 291 7.71 -6.08 4.83
CA ASP A 291 7.55 -7.53 4.57
C ASP A 291 6.24 -8.13 5.12
N PHE A 292 5.19 -7.32 5.33
CA PHE A 292 3.91 -7.82 5.86
C PHE A 292 3.05 -8.45 4.75
N PRO A 293 2.70 -9.76 4.82
CA PRO A 293 2.06 -10.46 3.70
C PRO A 293 0.54 -10.21 3.57
N PHE A 294 0.04 -9.09 4.09
CA PHE A 294 -1.38 -8.72 4.06
C PHE A 294 -1.57 -7.25 3.68
N THR A 295 -2.49 -6.97 2.75
CA THR A 295 -2.98 -5.61 2.50
C THR A 295 -3.71 -5.09 3.73
N ILE A 296 -3.26 -3.96 4.27
CA ILE A 296 -3.84 -3.34 5.47
C ILE A 296 -4.82 -2.24 5.06
N ARG A 297 -6.06 -2.31 5.56
CA ARG A 297 -7.04 -1.23 5.43
C ARG A 297 -7.42 -0.70 6.81
N VAL A 298 -7.00 0.53 7.12
CA VAL A 298 -7.55 1.32 8.23
C VAL A 298 -8.75 2.11 7.70
N THR A 299 -9.83 2.16 8.48
CA THR A 299 -10.93 3.10 8.28
C THR A 299 -11.15 3.84 9.58
N SER A 300 -10.97 5.17 9.55
CA SER A 300 -11.27 6.05 10.67
C SER A 300 -12.60 6.74 10.37
N GLU A 301 -13.56 6.56 11.26
CA GLU A 301 -14.85 7.25 11.20
C GLU A 301 -14.91 8.26 12.34
N VAL A 302 -15.00 9.53 11.99
CA VAL A 302 -15.01 10.63 12.97
C VAL A 302 -16.41 10.71 13.56
N LEU A 303 -16.55 10.37 14.85
CA LEU A 303 -17.83 10.39 15.55
C LEU A 303 -18.18 11.76 16.13
N GLU A 304 -17.16 12.53 16.49
CA GLU A 304 -17.23 13.90 17.01
C GLU A 304 -16.00 14.67 16.53
N SER A 305 -16.12 15.96 16.25
CA SER A 305 -14.98 16.79 15.83
C SER A 305 -15.07 18.23 16.35
N ASN A 306 -14.33 18.52 17.42
CA ASN A 306 -14.07 19.89 17.90
C ASN A 306 -12.59 20.30 17.78
N GLY A 307 -11.78 19.56 17.01
CA GLY A 307 -10.33 19.78 16.87
C GLY A 307 -9.76 18.97 15.70
N SER A 308 -8.46 18.66 15.74
CA SER A 308 -7.76 18.02 14.61
C SER A 308 -8.05 16.52 14.47
N SER A 309 -9.20 16.20 13.88
CA SER A 309 -9.64 14.81 13.65
C SER A 309 -8.68 14.00 12.77
N SER A 310 -7.87 14.62 11.89
CA SER A 310 -6.81 13.92 11.15
C SER A 310 -5.67 13.41 12.05
N MET A 311 -5.34 14.14 13.11
CA MET A 311 -4.37 13.71 14.12
C MET A 311 -4.95 12.65 15.04
N ALA A 312 -6.23 12.78 15.41
CA ALA A 312 -6.97 11.73 16.11
C ALA A 312 -7.01 10.41 15.30
N SER A 313 -7.17 10.48 13.97
CA SER A 313 -7.09 9.31 13.07
C SER A 313 -5.70 8.68 13.02
N ALA A 314 -4.61 9.45 13.17
CA ALA A 314 -3.27 8.88 13.29
C ALA A 314 -3.10 8.12 14.62
N CYS A 315 -3.50 8.72 15.75
CA CYS A 315 -3.46 8.08 17.07
C CYS A 315 -4.34 6.82 17.13
N GLY A 316 -5.61 6.94 16.72
CA GLY A 316 -6.57 5.83 16.69
C GLY A 316 -6.19 4.75 15.69
N GLY A 317 -5.65 5.12 14.53
CA GLY A 317 -5.10 4.19 13.56
C GLY A 317 -3.90 3.41 14.10
N SER A 318 -2.99 4.06 14.84
CA SER A 318 -1.86 3.38 15.49
C SER A 318 -2.33 2.35 16.53
N LEU A 319 -3.31 2.71 17.37
CA LEU A 319 -3.93 1.78 18.32
C LEU A 319 -4.63 0.62 17.60
N ALA A 320 -5.38 0.89 16.53
CA ALA A 320 -6.10 -0.14 15.76
C ALA A 320 -5.15 -1.12 15.05
N LEU A 321 -4.00 -0.65 14.54
CA LEU A 321 -2.96 -1.52 13.97
C LEU A 321 -2.35 -2.44 15.03
N MET A 322 -2.01 -1.91 16.21
CA MET A 322 -1.50 -2.72 17.32
C MET A 322 -2.54 -3.72 17.84
N ASP A 323 -3.81 -3.32 17.94
CA ASP A 323 -4.92 -4.19 18.34
C ASP A 323 -5.26 -5.27 17.31
N ALA A 324 -5.05 -5.00 16.01
CA ALA A 324 -5.17 -6.01 14.95
C ALA A 324 -4.03 -7.04 14.96
N GLY A 325 -2.94 -6.81 15.71
CA GLY A 325 -1.73 -7.63 15.68
C GLY A 325 -0.85 -7.36 14.45
N VAL A 326 -0.92 -6.16 13.86
CA VAL A 326 0.06 -5.71 12.86
C VAL A 326 1.35 -5.37 13.62
N PRO A 327 2.51 -5.95 13.28
CA PRO A 327 3.75 -5.75 14.01
C PRO A 327 4.42 -4.41 13.66
N VAL A 328 3.75 -3.31 13.99
CA VAL A 328 4.26 -1.94 13.79
C VAL A 328 5.51 -1.67 14.64
N SER A 329 6.48 -0.93 14.07
CA SER A 329 7.79 -0.68 14.69
C SER A 329 7.71 0.25 15.91
N SER A 330 6.70 1.11 15.98
CA SER A 330 6.42 1.98 17.13
C SER A 330 4.97 2.50 17.10
N ALA A 331 4.50 2.98 18.25
CA ALA A 331 3.29 3.79 18.30
C ALA A 331 3.52 5.16 17.64
N VAL A 332 2.49 5.68 16.97
CA VAL A 332 2.49 6.99 16.30
C VAL A 332 1.37 7.83 16.87
N ALA A 333 1.69 9.05 17.31
CA ALA A 333 0.71 10.07 17.63
C ALA A 333 0.79 11.23 16.64
N GLY A 334 -0.33 11.94 16.48
CA GLY A 334 -0.42 13.24 15.86
C GLY A 334 -0.83 14.32 16.87
N VAL A 335 -0.49 15.57 16.59
CA VAL A 335 -0.99 16.75 17.33
C VAL A 335 -1.06 17.95 16.39
N ALA A 336 -2.03 18.84 16.63
CA ALA A 336 -2.13 20.13 15.95
C ALA A 336 -1.63 21.28 16.83
N VAL A 337 -1.05 22.30 16.21
CA VAL A 337 -0.57 23.53 16.83
C VAL A 337 -1.06 24.72 16.04
N GLY A 338 -1.66 25.68 16.74
CA GLY A 338 -2.10 26.95 16.17
C GLY A 338 -1.07 28.05 16.33
N LEU A 339 -1.18 29.10 15.51
CA LEU A 339 -0.53 30.39 15.75
C LEU A 339 -1.60 31.47 15.87
N VAL A 340 -1.42 32.38 16.83
CA VAL A 340 -2.13 33.67 16.86
C VAL A 340 -1.07 34.77 16.88
N THR A 341 -1.16 35.71 15.95
CA THR A 341 -0.21 36.83 15.80
C THR A 341 -0.87 38.18 16.06
N LYS A 342 -0.09 39.11 16.61
CA LYS A 342 -0.39 40.54 16.61
C LYS A 342 0.49 41.18 15.55
N ASN A 343 -0.09 41.65 14.44
CA ASN A 343 0.64 42.28 13.35
C ASN A 343 0.64 43.80 13.50
N ASN A 344 1.79 44.44 13.27
CA ASN A 344 1.88 45.91 13.23
C ASN A 344 1.39 46.44 11.86
N PRO A 345 0.32 47.26 11.81
CA PRO A 345 -0.27 47.69 10.53
C PRO A 345 0.67 48.49 9.63
N ASP A 346 1.56 49.30 10.21
CA ASP A 346 2.43 50.22 9.47
C ASP A 346 3.67 49.54 8.89
N LYS A 347 4.03 48.35 9.41
CA LYS A 347 5.23 47.60 9.00
C LYS A 347 4.94 46.28 8.28
N GLY A 348 3.76 45.69 8.49
CA GLY A 348 3.45 44.35 7.98
C GLY A 348 4.30 43.25 8.61
N GLU A 349 4.71 43.43 9.87
CA GLU A 349 5.57 42.51 10.62
C GLU A 349 4.91 42.10 11.94
N ILE A 350 5.17 40.86 12.37
CA ILE A 350 4.62 40.26 13.60
C ILE A 350 5.30 40.92 14.81
N GLU A 351 4.50 41.53 15.69
CA GLU A 351 4.94 42.21 16.91
C GLU A 351 4.99 41.24 18.10
N ASP A 352 3.95 40.42 18.26
CA ASP A 352 3.88 39.35 19.25
C ASP A 352 3.14 38.13 18.66
N TYR A 353 3.39 36.94 19.19
CA TYR A 353 2.71 35.71 18.78
C TYR A 353 2.60 34.67 19.91
N ARG A 354 1.55 33.84 19.87
CA ARG A 354 1.40 32.67 20.75
C ARG A 354 1.14 31.41 19.92
N LEU A 355 1.75 30.33 20.37
CA LEU A 355 1.58 28.98 19.82
C LEU A 355 0.63 28.19 20.72
N LEU A 356 -0.49 27.74 20.17
CA LEU A 356 -1.52 26.97 20.88
C LEU A 356 -1.30 25.47 20.63
N THR A 357 -1.53 24.61 21.62
CA THR A 357 -1.35 23.14 21.48
C THR A 357 -2.68 22.41 21.56
N ASP A 358 -2.87 21.45 20.66
CA ASP A 358 -4.09 20.66 20.46
C ASP A 358 -5.33 21.52 20.18
N ILE A 359 -5.20 22.37 19.15
CA ILE A 359 -6.17 23.42 18.84
C ILE A 359 -7.58 22.91 18.55
N LEU A 360 -8.54 23.66 19.11
CA LEU A 360 -9.96 23.52 18.84
C LEU A 360 -10.31 24.06 17.44
N GLY A 361 -11.46 23.65 16.90
CA GLY A 361 -11.94 24.12 15.59
C GLY A 361 -12.09 25.65 15.49
N ILE A 362 -12.43 26.32 16.60
CA ILE A 362 -12.51 27.78 16.69
C ILE A 362 -11.12 28.46 16.76
N GLU A 363 -10.09 27.74 17.21
CA GLU A 363 -8.71 28.20 17.29
C GLU A 363 -7.95 27.96 15.97
N ASP A 364 -8.29 26.89 15.22
CA ASP A 364 -8.01 26.85 13.77
C ASP A 364 -8.65 28.06 13.12
N TYR A 365 -9.99 28.18 13.14
CA TYR A 365 -10.72 29.20 12.37
C TYR A 365 -10.15 30.63 12.51
N ASN A 366 -9.94 31.09 13.75
CA ASN A 366 -9.40 32.42 14.04
C ASN A 366 -7.86 32.49 14.03
N GLY A 367 -7.16 31.36 13.92
CA GLY A 367 -5.70 31.27 13.96
C GLY A 367 -5.01 31.50 12.63
N ASP A 368 -3.82 32.10 12.68
CA ASP A 368 -2.96 32.48 11.56
C ASP A 368 -2.21 31.29 10.91
N MET A 369 -2.17 30.13 11.59
CA MET A 369 -1.55 28.89 11.12
C MET A 369 -2.27 27.69 11.72
N ASP A 370 -2.50 26.67 10.90
CA ASP A 370 -2.92 25.32 11.31
C ASP A 370 -1.80 24.32 10.94
N PHE A 371 -0.99 23.99 11.95
CA PHE A 371 0.19 23.12 11.84
C PHE A 371 -0.09 21.75 12.45
N LYS A 372 -0.02 20.69 11.66
CA LYS A 372 -0.17 19.29 12.10
C LYS A 372 1.20 18.61 12.03
N ILE A 373 1.55 17.84 13.05
CA ILE A 373 2.71 16.94 13.02
C ILE A 373 2.31 15.56 13.55
N ALA A 374 2.89 14.52 12.97
CA ALA A 374 2.77 13.16 13.48
C ALA A 374 4.11 12.42 13.46
N GLY A 375 4.23 11.40 14.31
CA GLY A 375 5.43 10.57 14.38
C GLY A 375 5.52 9.70 15.62
N THR A 376 6.65 9.03 15.77
CA THR A 376 6.97 8.23 16.95
C THR A 376 7.50 9.11 18.08
N SER A 377 7.84 8.50 19.22
CA SER A 377 8.54 9.15 20.33
C SER A 377 9.98 9.58 20.00
N LYS A 378 10.56 9.09 18.88
CA LYS A 378 11.93 9.41 18.43
C LYS A 378 11.98 10.41 17.27
N GLY A 379 11.02 10.35 16.36
CA GLY A 379 11.09 11.07 15.08
C GLY A 379 9.73 11.49 14.52
N ILE A 380 9.77 12.13 13.35
CA ILE A 380 8.64 12.69 12.61
C ILE A 380 8.34 11.77 11.43
N THR A 381 7.06 11.41 11.22
CA THR A 381 6.61 10.60 10.07
C THR A 381 5.79 11.41 9.08
N ALA A 382 5.02 12.41 9.54
CA ALA A 382 4.31 13.34 8.67
C ALA A 382 4.23 14.75 9.27
N LEU A 383 4.10 15.74 8.41
CA LEU A 383 3.87 17.14 8.79
C LEU A 383 3.05 17.86 7.72
N GLN A 384 2.16 18.75 8.13
CA GLN A 384 1.41 19.63 7.24
C GLN A 384 1.25 20.99 7.92
N ALA A 385 1.77 22.04 7.31
CA ALA A 385 1.67 23.41 7.81
C ALA A 385 0.87 24.26 6.82
N ASP A 386 -0.31 24.69 7.24
CA ASP A 386 -1.22 25.52 6.45
C ASP A 386 -1.26 26.91 7.09
N ILE A 387 -0.51 27.86 6.53
CA ILE A 387 -0.35 29.21 7.08
C ILE A 387 -1.32 30.14 6.37
N LYS A 388 -2.12 30.91 7.12
CA LYS A 388 -3.18 31.79 6.58
C LYS A 388 -2.69 33.22 6.34
N LEU A 389 -1.57 33.59 6.96
CA LEU A 389 -0.81 34.79 6.64
C LEU A 389 -0.06 34.65 5.29
N PRO A 390 0.28 35.77 4.61
CA PRO A 390 1.12 35.77 3.41
C PRO A 390 2.49 35.09 3.58
N GLY A 391 2.96 34.94 4.83
CA GLY A 391 4.06 34.07 5.21
C GLY A 391 4.50 34.29 6.65
N ILE A 392 5.13 33.28 7.27
CA ILE A 392 5.70 33.39 8.63
C ILE A 392 7.21 33.13 8.66
N PRO A 393 7.97 33.74 9.61
CA PRO A 393 9.40 33.47 9.77
C PRO A 393 9.70 32.02 10.15
N ILE A 394 10.79 31.46 9.60
CA ILE A 394 11.28 30.11 9.90
C ILE A 394 11.38 29.86 11.42
N LYS A 395 11.77 30.86 12.21
CA LYS A 395 11.88 30.76 13.68
C LYS A 395 10.59 30.23 14.34
N ILE A 396 9.44 30.80 13.98
CA ILE A 396 8.13 30.42 14.55
C ILE A 396 7.80 28.95 14.21
N VAL A 397 8.10 28.53 12.99
CA VAL A 397 7.93 27.14 12.54
C VAL A 397 8.83 26.17 13.33
N MET A 398 10.07 26.56 13.64
CA MET A 398 11.01 25.75 14.43
C MET A 398 10.52 25.59 15.88
N GLU A 399 9.94 26.65 16.46
CA GLU A 399 9.34 26.62 17.79
C GLU A 399 8.06 25.78 17.82
N ALA A 400 7.21 25.88 16.79
CA ALA A 400 6.03 25.02 16.62
C ALA A 400 6.40 23.53 16.51
N ILE A 401 7.44 23.18 15.72
CA ILE A 401 7.99 21.82 15.64
C ILE A 401 8.44 21.32 17.01
N GLN A 402 9.11 22.17 17.81
CA GLN A 402 9.59 21.81 19.15
C GLN A 402 8.44 21.57 20.13
N GLN A 403 7.47 22.49 20.20
CA GLN A 403 6.30 22.40 21.07
C GLN A 403 5.43 21.19 20.72
N ALA A 404 5.15 20.99 19.43
CA ALA A 404 4.39 19.84 18.94
C ALA A 404 5.11 18.50 19.18
N SER A 405 6.45 18.47 19.10
CA SER A 405 7.24 17.26 19.40
C SER A 405 7.19 16.87 20.88
N VAL A 406 7.03 17.83 21.80
CA VAL A 406 6.79 17.57 23.23
C VAL A 406 5.38 17.00 23.43
N ALA A 407 4.34 17.67 22.92
CA ALA A 407 2.95 17.25 23.08
C ALA A 407 2.69 15.84 22.48
N LYS A 408 3.22 15.56 21.28
CA LYS A 408 3.19 14.24 20.65
C LYS A 408 3.75 13.14 21.56
N LYS A 409 4.84 13.41 22.31
CA LYS A 409 5.45 12.44 23.23
C LYS A 409 4.55 12.13 24.42
N GLU A 410 3.83 13.13 24.93
CA GLU A 410 2.84 12.97 26.01
C GLU A 410 1.61 12.16 25.52
N ILE A 411 1.09 12.43 24.32
CA ILE A 411 0.02 11.64 23.72
C ILE A 411 0.44 10.16 23.57
N ILE A 412 1.66 9.87 23.12
CA ILE A 412 2.20 8.50 23.08
C ILE A 412 2.27 7.88 24.49
N GLN A 413 2.66 8.64 25.52
CA GLN A 413 2.65 8.15 26.90
C GLN A 413 1.23 7.85 27.42
N ILE A 414 0.20 8.56 26.94
CA ILE A 414 -1.21 8.26 27.24
C ILE A 414 -1.66 7.01 26.48
N MET A 415 -1.42 6.92 25.17
CA MET A 415 -1.76 5.76 24.33
C MET A 415 -1.17 4.45 24.87
N ASN A 416 0.10 4.49 25.32
CA ASN A 416 0.80 3.34 25.88
C ASN A 416 0.20 2.81 27.20
N LYS A 417 -0.67 3.57 27.89
CA LYS A 417 -1.44 3.06 29.04
C LYS A 417 -2.53 2.06 28.61
N THR A 418 -3.00 2.17 27.37
CA THR A 418 -4.05 1.31 26.80
C THR A 418 -3.43 0.17 25.98
N ILE A 419 -2.55 0.50 25.01
CA ILE A 419 -1.83 -0.47 24.18
C ILE A 419 -0.40 0.03 23.96
N SER A 420 0.58 -0.63 24.55
CA SER A 420 2.02 -0.27 24.47
C SER A 420 2.81 -1.07 23.42
N LYS A 421 2.24 -2.16 22.90
CA LYS A 421 2.84 -3.04 21.88
C LYS A 421 1.72 -3.68 21.03
N PRO A 422 2.00 -4.11 19.79
CA PRO A 422 1.11 -4.99 19.03
C PRO A 422 0.73 -6.25 19.81
N ARG A 423 -0.49 -6.78 19.57
CA ARG A 423 -0.87 -8.10 20.07
C ARG A 423 0.08 -9.18 19.53
N ALA A 424 0.54 -10.07 20.40
CA ALA A 424 1.47 -11.16 20.03
C ALA A 424 0.80 -12.23 19.16
N SER A 425 -0.50 -12.49 19.37
CA SER A 425 -1.36 -13.26 18.47
C SER A 425 -2.28 -12.34 17.69
N ARG A 426 -2.54 -12.69 16.43
CA ARG A 426 -3.56 -12.04 15.59
C ARG A 426 -4.96 -12.50 16.04
N LYS A 427 -5.99 -11.72 15.70
CA LYS A 427 -7.39 -12.07 16.01
C LYS A 427 -7.81 -13.36 15.28
N GLU A 428 -8.67 -14.15 15.92
CA GLU A 428 -9.13 -15.47 15.44
C GLU A 428 -9.87 -15.40 14.09
N ASN A 429 -10.49 -14.26 13.78
CA ASN A 429 -11.15 -13.99 12.50
C ASN A 429 -10.22 -13.33 11.46
N GLY A 430 -8.91 -13.30 11.69
CA GLY A 430 -7.92 -12.73 10.77
C GLY A 430 -7.56 -13.68 9.62
N PRO A 431 -7.18 -13.14 8.45
CA PRO A 431 -6.72 -13.94 7.32
C PRO A 431 -5.39 -14.64 7.62
N VAL A 432 -5.16 -15.79 7.02
CA VAL A 432 -3.98 -16.63 7.24
C VAL A 432 -3.25 -16.84 5.92
N VAL A 433 -1.91 -16.88 5.98
CA VAL A 433 -1.06 -17.35 4.89
C VAL A 433 -0.26 -18.53 5.41
N GLU A 434 -0.33 -19.65 4.71
CA GLU A 434 0.53 -20.83 4.94
C GLU A 434 1.28 -21.17 3.65
N THR A 435 2.52 -21.63 3.79
CA THR A 435 3.31 -22.16 2.68
C THR A 435 3.17 -23.68 2.66
N VAL A 436 2.73 -24.24 1.55
CA VAL A 436 2.46 -25.66 1.40
C VAL A 436 3.31 -26.24 0.27
N GLN A 437 4.00 -27.34 0.56
CA GLN A 437 4.78 -28.07 -0.43
C GLN A 437 3.93 -29.19 -1.06
N VAL A 438 3.98 -29.27 -2.39
CA VAL A 438 3.28 -30.26 -3.20
C VAL A 438 4.30 -30.93 -4.12
N PRO A 439 4.62 -32.22 -3.94
CA PRO A 439 5.61 -32.92 -4.76
C PRO A 439 5.32 -32.83 -6.26
N LEU A 440 6.37 -32.72 -7.09
CA LEU A 440 6.24 -32.60 -8.56
C LEU A 440 5.30 -33.66 -9.17
N SER A 441 5.33 -34.89 -8.66
CA SER A 441 4.47 -36.01 -9.11
C SER A 441 2.97 -35.78 -8.86
N LYS A 442 2.61 -35.00 -7.84
CA LYS A 442 1.21 -34.68 -7.47
C LYS A 442 0.79 -33.29 -7.98
N ARG A 443 1.71 -32.40 -8.36
CA ARG A 443 1.44 -31.02 -8.87
C ARG A 443 0.38 -30.99 -9.98
N ALA A 444 0.42 -31.93 -10.93
CA ALA A 444 -0.59 -32.02 -11.99
C ALA A 444 -2.00 -32.37 -11.47
N LYS A 445 -2.11 -33.26 -10.46
CA LYS A 445 -3.35 -33.62 -9.75
C LYS A 445 -3.86 -32.43 -8.91
N PHE A 446 -2.96 -31.67 -8.29
CA PHE A 446 -3.28 -30.49 -7.49
C PHE A 446 -3.80 -29.30 -8.31
N VAL A 447 -3.10 -28.91 -9.38
CA VAL A 447 -3.52 -27.78 -10.23
C VAL A 447 -4.77 -28.14 -11.05
N GLY A 448 -4.82 -29.37 -11.57
CA GLY A 448 -5.88 -29.83 -12.46
C GLY A 448 -5.86 -29.19 -13.86
N PRO A 449 -6.67 -29.68 -14.81
CA PRO A 449 -6.69 -29.17 -16.17
C PRO A 449 -7.10 -27.68 -16.19
N GLY A 450 -6.28 -26.82 -16.79
CA GLY A 450 -6.54 -25.38 -16.88
C GLY A 450 -6.65 -24.65 -15.53
N GLY A 451 -6.09 -25.22 -14.46
CA GLY A 451 -6.22 -24.71 -13.09
C GLY A 451 -7.60 -24.96 -12.47
N TYR A 452 -8.37 -25.93 -12.98
CA TYR A 452 -9.74 -26.20 -12.52
C TYR A 452 -9.82 -26.49 -11.01
N ASN A 453 -8.90 -27.28 -10.46
CA ASN A 453 -8.94 -27.65 -9.04
C ASN A 453 -8.66 -26.44 -8.13
N LEU A 454 -7.73 -25.55 -8.53
CA LEU A 454 -7.47 -24.30 -7.80
C LEU A 454 -8.66 -23.34 -7.86
N LYS A 455 -9.30 -23.22 -9.04
CA LYS A 455 -10.52 -22.39 -9.21
C LYS A 455 -11.71 -22.95 -8.44
N LYS A 456 -11.85 -24.28 -8.37
CA LYS A 456 -12.86 -24.96 -7.55
C LYS A 456 -12.63 -24.66 -6.07
N LEU A 457 -11.41 -24.89 -5.57
CA LEU A 457 -11.04 -24.59 -4.19
C LEU A 457 -11.30 -23.13 -3.83
N GLN A 458 -10.93 -22.19 -4.72
CA GLN A 458 -11.20 -20.75 -4.54
C GLN A 458 -12.70 -20.42 -4.52
N ALA A 459 -13.52 -21.09 -5.33
CA ALA A 459 -14.97 -20.88 -5.36
C ALA A 459 -15.69 -21.47 -4.13
N GLU A 460 -15.18 -22.58 -3.58
CA GLU A 460 -15.79 -23.26 -2.43
C GLU A 460 -15.35 -22.65 -1.07
N THR A 461 -14.07 -22.31 -0.91
CA THR A 461 -13.49 -21.85 0.38
C THR A 461 -13.07 -20.38 0.40
N GLY A 462 -13.06 -19.68 -0.75
CA GLY A 462 -12.50 -18.34 -0.88
C GLY A 462 -10.97 -18.27 -0.86
N VAL A 463 -10.28 -19.41 -0.73
CA VAL A 463 -8.80 -19.50 -0.65
C VAL A 463 -8.16 -19.15 -1.99
N THR A 464 -7.08 -18.36 -1.94
CA THR A 464 -6.29 -18.00 -3.13
C THR A 464 -4.92 -18.68 -3.05
N VAL A 465 -4.58 -19.48 -4.05
CA VAL A 465 -3.32 -20.21 -4.14
C VAL A 465 -2.41 -19.55 -5.18
N SER A 466 -1.23 -19.12 -4.75
CA SER A 466 -0.19 -18.55 -5.61
C SER A 466 1.01 -19.50 -5.66
N GLN A 467 1.49 -19.85 -6.86
CA GLN A 467 2.74 -20.61 -6.98
C GLN A 467 3.93 -19.69 -6.64
N VAL A 468 4.87 -20.19 -5.83
CA VAL A 468 6.13 -19.51 -5.49
C VAL A 468 7.27 -20.17 -6.27
N ASP A 469 7.47 -21.48 -6.06
CA ASP A 469 8.46 -22.31 -6.73
C ASP A 469 7.80 -23.53 -7.39
N GLU A 470 8.57 -24.42 -8.01
CA GLU A 470 8.05 -25.64 -8.67
C GLU A 470 7.27 -26.57 -7.73
N GLU A 471 7.69 -26.69 -6.46
CA GLU A 471 7.04 -27.51 -5.43
C GLU A 471 6.33 -26.67 -4.35
N THR A 472 6.57 -25.37 -4.29
CA THR A 472 6.14 -24.49 -3.18
C THR A 472 4.99 -23.58 -3.59
N PHE A 473 3.88 -23.66 -2.85
CA PHE A 473 2.70 -22.82 -3.05
C PHE A 473 2.40 -21.99 -1.80
N SER A 474 2.12 -20.70 -1.98
CA SER A 474 1.60 -19.81 -0.95
C SER A 474 0.08 -19.84 -0.98
N VAL A 475 -0.53 -20.25 0.14
CA VAL A 475 -1.98 -20.38 0.30
C VAL A 475 -2.46 -19.24 1.18
N PHE A 476 -3.30 -18.36 0.65
CA PHE A 476 -3.99 -17.30 1.38
C PHE A 476 -5.43 -17.71 1.68
N ALA A 477 -5.83 -17.71 2.95
CA ALA A 477 -7.20 -17.97 3.37
C ALA A 477 -7.81 -16.75 4.08
N PRO A 478 -9.10 -16.44 3.85
CA PRO A 478 -9.79 -15.33 4.50
C PRO A 478 -10.01 -15.56 6.01
N THR A 479 -10.07 -16.83 6.45
CA THR A 479 -10.24 -17.25 7.85
C THR A 479 -9.43 -18.52 8.14
N PRO A 480 -9.18 -18.87 9.41
CA PRO A 480 -8.52 -20.15 9.75
C PRO A 480 -9.34 -21.40 9.38
N SER A 481 -10.69 -21.34 9.36
CA SER A 481 -11.53 -22.46 8.91
C SER A 481 -11.28 -22.78 7.43
N ALA A 482 -11.33 -21.75 6.58
CA ALA A 482 -11.02 -21.90 5.15
C ALA A 482 -9.59 -22.41 4.91
N MET A 483 -8.62 -22.06 5.78
CA MET A 483 -7.28 -22.65 5.73
C MET A 483 -7.30 -24.15 6.07
N HIS A 484 -8.03 -24.57 7.10
CA HIS A 484 -8.16 -25.99 7.47
C HIS A 484 -8.82 -26.81 6.36
N GLU A 485 -9.91 -26.31 5.77
CA GLU A 485 -10.62 -26.94 4.65
C GLU A 485 -9.71 -27.09 3.42
N ALA A 486 -8.95 -26.04 3.07
CA ALA A 486 -7.97 -26.12 1.99
C ALA A 486 -6.79 -27.05 2.31
N ARG A 487 -6.33 -27.08 3.56
CA ARG A 487 -5.25 -27.96 4.02
C ARG A 487 -5.68 -29.44 3.96
N ASP A 488 -6.92 -29.74 4.29
CA ASP A 488 -7.48 -31.10 4.19
C ASP A 488 -7.62 -31.52 2.72
N PHE A 489 -8.09 -30.62 1.83
CA PHE A 489 -8.14 -30.84 0.39
C PHE A 489 -6.75 -31.07 -0.23
N ILE A 490 -5.74 -30.27 0.12
CA ILE A 490 -4.36 -30.46 -0.33
C ILE A 490 -3.81 -31.78 0.21
N THR A 491 -4.06 -32.09 1.49
CA THR A 491 -3.64 -33.35 2.13
C THR A 491 -4.29 -34.55 1.44
N GLU A 492 -5.56 -34.48 1.05
CA GLU A 492 -6.24 -35.55 0.31
C GLU A 492 -5.65 -35.77 -1.09
N ILE A 493 -5.32 -34.70 -1.81
CA ILE A 493 -4.66 -34.80 -3.12
C ILE A 493 -3.23 -35.36 -2.98
N CYS A 494 -2.51 -34.95 -1.93
CA CYS A 494 -1.12 -35.32 -1.65
C CYS A 494 -0.97 -36.63 -0.86
N LYS A 495 -2.07 -37.24 -0.38
CA LYS A 495 -2.04 -38.62 0.12
C LYS A 495 -1.40 -39.50 -0.96
N ASP A 496 -0.49 -40.34 -0.54
CA ASP A 496 -0.01 -41.40 -1.39
C ASP A 496 -1.15 -42.39 -1.62
N ASP A 497 -1.62 -42.39 -2.87
CA ASP A 497 -2.09 -43.58 -3.55
C ASP A 497 -0.97 -44.63 -3.39
N GLN A 498 -0.95 -45.37 -2.27
CA GLN A 498 0.15 -46.27 -1.95
C GLN A 498 0.27 -47.29 -3.08
N GLU A 499 1.39 -47.25 -3.83
CA GLU A 499 1.96 -48.47 -4.39
C GLU A 499 2.33 -49.34 -3.18
N GLN A 500 1.37 -50.12 -2.70
CA GLN A 500 1.52 -51.06 -1.60
C GLN A 500 2.65 -52.00 -2.00
N GLN A 501 3.84 -51.80 -1.41
CA GLN A 501 5.07 -52.41 -1.89
C GLN A 501 5.00 -53.91 -1.67
N LEU A 502 4.66 -54.64 -2.73
CA LEU A 502 4.43 -56.07 -2.66
C LEU A 502 5.75 -56.77 -2.35
N GLU A 503 5.84 -57.41 -1.19
CA GLU A 503 7.04 -58.08 -0.74
C GLU A 503 7.29 -59.35 -1.57
N PHE A 504 8.49 -59.50 -2.10
CA PHE A 504 8.84 -60.69 -2.88
C PHE A 504 8.71 -61.95 -2.01
N GLY A 505 7.87 -62.89 -2.45
CA GLY A 505 7.58 -64.11 -1.72
C GLY A 505 6.44 -64.01 -0.69
N ALA A 506 5.86 -62.84 -0.44
CA ALA A 506 4.65 -62.74 0.38
C ALA A 506 3.43 -63.39 -0.30
N VAL A 507 2.43 -63.73 0.51
CA VAL A 507 1.17 -64.34 0.07
C VAL A 507 0.05 -63.33 0.24
N TYR A 508 -0.68 -63.07 -0.84
CA TYR A 508 -1.78 -62.12 -0.89
C TYR A 508 -3.07 -62.86 -1.23
N THR A 509 -4.18 -62.44 -0.63
CA THR A 509 -5.52 -62.76 -1.12
C THR A 509 -5.79 -61.93 -2.37
N ALA A 510 -6.34 -62.55 -3.41
CA ALA A 510 -6.61 -61.91 -4.68
C ALA A 510 -8.02 -62.26 -5.18
N THR A 511 -8.80 -61.23 -5.53
CA THR A 511 -10.16 -61.40 -6.06
C THR A 511 -10.10 -61.67 -7.56
N ILE A 512 -10.82 -62.69 -8.03
CA ILE A 512 -10.98 -62.99 -9.46
C ILE A 512 -11.88 -61.94 -10.11
N THR A 513 -11.38 -61.23 -11.11
CA THR A 513 -12.16 -60.23 -11.87
C THR A 513 -12.69 -60.76 -13.20
N GLU A 514 -12.00 -61.72 -13.82
CA GLU A 514 -12.34 -62.25 -15.14
C GLU A 514 -11.71 -63.64 -15.33
N ILE A 515 -12.35 -64.52 -16.10
CA ILE A 515 -11.83 -65.85 -16.43
C ILE A 515 -11.65 -65.93 -17.95
N ARG A 516 -10.47 -66.39 -18.41
CA ARG A 516 -10.10 -66.54 -19.82
C ARG A 516 -9.52 -67.93 -20.09
N ASP A 517 -9.48 -68.34 -21.35
CA ASP A 517 -8.95 -69.66 -21.74
C ASP A 517 -7.54 -69.93 -21.22
N THR A 518 -6.69 -68.89 -21.20
CA THR A 518 -5.27 -68.98 -20.82
C THR A 518 -5.02 -68.83 -19.32
N GLY A 519 -6.00 -68.39 -18.53
CA GLY A 519 -5.82 -68.12 -17.11
C GLY A 519 -6.88 -67.21 -16.51
N VAL A 520 -6.67 -66.84 -15.25
CA VAL A 520 -7.61 -66.05 -14.45
C VAL A 520 -7.05 -64.66 -14.23
N MET A 521 -7.82 -63.61 -14.50
CA MET A 521 -7.45 -62.23 -14.15
C MET A 521 -7.77 -61.99 -12.68
N VAL A 522 -6.78 -61.53 -11.91
CA VAL A 522 -6.91 -61.29 -10.47
C VAL A 522 -6.43 -59.90 -10.07
N LYS A 523 -7.05 -59.31 -9.04
CA LYS A 523 -6.56 -58.11 -8.36
C LYS A 523 -6.15 -58.45 -6.93
N LEU A 524 -5.00 -57.95 -6.47
CA LEU A 524 -4.60 -58.04 -5.06
C LEU A 524 -5.31 -56.99 -4.20
N TYR A 525 -5.51 -55.79 -4.76
CA TYR A 525 -6.25 -54.69 -4.14
C TYR A 525 -7.13 -53.99 -5.20
N PRO A 526 -8.27 -53.36 -4.81
CA PRO A 526 -9.23 -52.80 -5.77
C PRO A 526 -8.63 -51.78 -6.75
N ASN A 527 -7.68 -50.97 -6.27
CA ASN A 527 -7.05 -49.89 -7.02
C ASN A 527 -5.95 -50.37 -8.00
N MET A 528 -5.54 -51.64 -7.93
CA MET A 528 -4.53 -52.19 -8.84
C MET A 528 -5.14 -52.62 -10.18
N THR A 529 -4.33 -52.58 -11.24
CA THR A 529 -4.62 -53.24 -12.52
C THR A 529 -4.72 -54.76 -12.33
N ALA A 530 -5.67 -55.41 -13.00
CA ALA A 530 -5.81 -56.87 -12.93
C ALA A 530 -4.64 -57.58 -13.63
N VAL A 531 -4.16 -58.67 -13.04
CA VAL A 531 -2.98 -59.44 -13.47
C VAL A 531 -3.40 -60.84 -13.91
N LEU A 532 -2.83 -61.35 -15.01
CA LEU A 532 -3.13 -62.70 -15.50
C LEU A 532 -2.38 -63.77 -14.71
N LEU A 533 -3.11 -64.57 -13.95
CA LEU A 533 -2.66 -65.83 -13.35
C LEU A 533 -2.85 -66.97 -14.35
N HIS A 534 -1.80 -67.26 -15.12
CA HIS A 534 -1.81 -68.26 -16.20
C HIS A 534 -2.11 -69.70 -15.69
N ASN A 535 -2.75 -70.52 -16.53
CA ASN A 535 -3.19 -71.90 -16.18
C ASN A 535 -2.09 -72.77 -15.55
N THR A 536 -0.83 -72.63 -15.97
CA THR A 536 0.30 -73.40 -15.42
C THR A 536 0.67 -73.05 -13.98
N GLN A 537 0.13 -71.96 -13.43
CA GLN A 537 0.37 -71.44 -12.08
C GLN A 537 -0.88 -71.52 -11.16
N LEU A 538 -2.02 -72.02 -11.67
CA LEU A 538 -3.25 -72.20 -10.88
C LEU A 538 -3.20 -73.43 -9.97
N ASP A 539 -2.68 -74.55 -10.47
CA ASP A 539 -2.66 -75.85 -9.77
C ASP A 539 -1.46 -76.72 -10.21
N GLN A 540 -1.21 -77.81 -9.48
CA GLN A 540 -0.25 -78.83 -9.86
C GLN A 540 -0.65 -79.58 -11.14
N ARG A 541 -1.94 -79.89 -11.33
CA ARG A 541 -2.45 -80.66 -12.48
C ARG A 541 -2.41 -79.83 -13.76
N LYS A 542 -2.17 -80.48 -14.90
CA LYS A 542 -2.12 -79.81 -16.22
C LYS A 542 -3.52 -79.53 -16.75
N ILE A 543 -4.07 -78.38 -16.37
CA ILE A 543 -5.41 -77.91 -16.73
C ILE A 543 -5.41 -77.22 -18.11
N LYS A 544 -6.49 -77.42 -18.88
CA LYS A 544 -6.73 -76.71 -20.16
C LYS A 544 -7.55 -75.42 -20.02
N HIS A 545 -8.46 -75.34 -19.05
CA HIS A 545 -9.35 -74.19 -18.83
C HIS A 545 -9.65 -74.00 -17.32
N PRO A 546 -9.63 -72.77 -16.76
CA PRO A 546 -9.78 -72.54 -15.32
C PRO A 546 -11.03 -73.15 -14.65
N THR A 547 -12.16 -73.24 -15.37
CA THR A 547 -13.43 -73.82 -14.87
C THR A 547 -13.27 -75.25 -14.33
N ALA A 548 -12.25 -76.01 -14.76
CA ALA A 548 -11.94 -77.33 -14.23
C ALA A 548 -11.54 -77.35 -12.74
N LEU A 549 -11.31 -76.17 -12.13
CA LEU A 549 -11.05 -75.99 -10.70
C LEU A 549 -12.26 -75.46 -9.90
N GLY A 550 -13.42 -75.26 -10.54
CA GLY A 550 -14.60 -74.67 -9.86
C GLY A 550 -14.36 -73.23 -9.39
N LEU A 551 -13.64 -72.43 -10.18
CA LEU A 551 -13.37 -71.03 -9.88
C LEU A 551 -14.43 -70.13 -10.52
N GLU A 552 -14.92 -69.16 -9.74
CA GLU A 552 -15.98 -68.24 -10.12
C GLU A 552 -15.50 -66.77 -10.10
N VAL A 553 -16.16 -65.90 -10.86
CA VAL A 553 -15.85 -64.46 -10.85
C VAL A 553 -16.32 -63.84 -9.54
N GLY A 554 -15.47 -63.04 -8.91
CA GLY A 554 -15.67 -62.49 -7.56
C GLY A 554 -15.11 -63.37 -6.43
N GLN A 555 -14.71 -64.62 -6.71
CA GLN A 555 -14.11 -65.49 -5.69
C GLN A 555 -12.72 -64.99 -5.28
N GLU A 556 -12.39 -65.09 -4.00
CA GLU A 556 -11.05 -64.81 -3.47
C GLU A 556 -10.16 -66.06 -3.50
N ILE A 557 -8.91 -65.90 -3.94
CA ILE A 557 -7.90 -66.97 -3.99
C ILE A 557 -6.56 -66.46 -3.43
N GLN A 558 -5.84 -67.32 -2.70
CA GLN A 558 -4.49 -66.99 -2.23
C GLN A 558 -3.45 -67.21 -3.34
N VAL A 559 -2.54 -66.25 -3.49
CA VAL A 559 -1.44 -66.26 -4.48
C VAL A 559 -0.14 -65.75 -3.84
N LYS A 560 0.98 -66.37 -4.19
CA LYS A 560 2.32 -65.92 -3.79
C LYS A 560 2.88 -64.98 -4.87
N TYR A 561 3.43 -63.85 -4.45
CA TYR A 561 4.04 -62.86 -5.35
C TYR A 561 5.53 -63.15 -5.59
N PHE A 562 5.97 -62.96 -6.83
CA PHE A 562 7.33 -63.25 -7.30
C PHE A 562 7.96 -62.06 -8.05
N GLY A 563 7.64 -60.83 -7.62
CA GLY A 563 8.17 -59.62 -8.24
C GLY A 563 7.46 -59.24 -9.55
N ARG A 564 7.99 -58.21 -10.22
CA ARG A 564 7.66 -57.87 -11.61
C ARG A 564 8.64 -58.58 -12.55
N ASP A 565 8.20 -58.93 -13.75
CA ASP A 565 9.08 -59.52 -14.75
C ASP A 565 10.08 -58.48 -15.30
N PRO A 566 11.39 -58.77 -15.40
CA PRO A 566 12.38 -57.80 -15.88
C PRO A 566 12.19 -57.33 -17.34
N ALA A 567 11.50 -58.12 -18.18
CA ALA A 567 11.25 -57.76 -19.58
C ALA A 567 9.88 -57.08 -19.78
N ASP A 568 8.82 -57.69 -19.22
CA ASP A 568 7.42 -57.27 -19.44
C ASP A 568 6.91 -56.25 -18.40
N GLY A 569 7.62 -56.06 -17.28
CA GLY A 569 7.18 -55.25 -16.13
C GLY A 569 5.96 -55.81 -15.36
N ARG A 570 5.35 -56.91 -15.85
CA ARG A 570 4.14 -57.52 -15.30
C ARG A 570 4.40 -58.26 -13.99
N MET A 571 3.48 -58.15 -13.05
CA MET A 571 3.52 -58.87 -11.77
C MET A 571 3.46 -60.38 -11.98
N ARG A 572 4.33 -61.13 -11.31
CA ARG A 572 4.39 -62.59 -11.34
C ARG A 572 3.69 -63.17 -10.11
N LEU A 573 2.64 -63.94 -10.33
CA LEU A 573 1.81 -64.56 -9.30
C LEU A 573 1.77 -66.09 -9.48
N SER A 574 1.66 -66.85 -8.39
CA SER A 574 1.39 -68.29 -8.45
C SER A 574 0.57 -68.79 -7.26
N ARG A 575 -0.43 -69.62 -7.53
CA ARG A 575 -1.22 -70.38 -6.54
C ARG A 575 -0.63 -71.78 -6.34
N LYS A 576 -0.15 -72.41 -7.42
CA LYS A 576 0.47 -73.75 -7.45
C LYS A 576 1.54 -73.98 -6.37
N VAL A 577 2.37 -72.96 -6.10
CA VAL A 577 3.43 -73.05 -5.08
C VAL A 577 2.87 -73.25 -3.68
N LEU A 578 1.68 -72.71 -3.37
CA LEU A 578 1.02 -72.83 -2.06
C LEU A 578 0.38 -74.21 -1.84
N GLN A 579 0.14 -74.98 -2.90
CA GLN A 579 -0.49 -76.32 -2.86
C GLN A 579 0.54 -77.45 -2.76
N SER A 580 1.83 -77.12 -2.64
CA SER A 580 2.92 -78.10 -2.63
C SER A 580 3.27 -78.50 -1.19
N PRO A 581 3.23 -79.80 -0.82
CA PRO A 581 3.79 -80.22 0.46
C PRO A 581 5.29 -79.88 0.50
N ALA A 582 5.81 -79.55 1.69
CA ALA A 582 7.15 -79.00 1.83
C ALA A 582 8.25 -80.05 1.54
N THR A 583 8.65 -80.17 0.27
CA THR A 583 9.71 -81.08 -0.15
C THR A 583 11.07 -80.57 0.30
N SER A 584 11.65 -81.21 1.31
CA SER A 584 13.00 -80.98 1.84
C SER A 584 14.10 -81.46 0.88
N VAL A 585 14.24 -80.78 -0.26
CA VAL A 585 15.32 -81.05 -1.23
C VAL A 585 16.64 -80.47 -0.72
N VAL A 586 17.33 -81.24 0.12
CA VAL A 586 18.75 -81.04 0.39
C VAL A 586 19.51 -81.29 -0.92
N ARG A 587 19.98 -80.21 -1.56
CA ARG A 587 21.01 -80.31 -2.62
C ARG A 587 22.36 -80.02 -2.00
N THR A 588 23.08 -81.08 -1.69
CA THR A 588 24.47 -81.04 -1.24
C THR A 588 25.33 -80.33 -2.28
N LEU A 589 26.02 -79.26 -1.88
CA LEU A 589 27.11 -78.69 -2.67
C LEU A 589 28.34 -79.58 -2.50
N ASN A 590 28.92 -80.02 -3.61
CA ASN A 590 30.28 -80.58 -3.67
C ASN A 590 31.18 -79.65 -4.48
N ASP A 591 32.48 -79.72 -4.22
CA ASP A 591 33.37 -78.56 -4.20
C ASP A 591 34.32 -78.43 -5.43
N ARG A 592 34.88 -77.21 -5.61
CA ARG A 592 35.96 -76.77 -6.53
C ARG A 592 35.59 -76.67 -8.03
N SER A 593 36.15 -75.72 -8.79
CA SER A 593 37.46 -75.03 -8.65
C SER A 593 37.55 -73.63 -9.26
N SER A 594 38.38 -72.75 -8.64
CA SER A 594 39.03 -71.51 -9.15
C SER A 594 38.10 -70.35 -9.65
N ILE A 595 38.50 -69.07 -9.72
CA ILE A 595 39.81 -68.36 -9.75
C ILE A 595 39.85 -67.19 -8.72
N VAL A 596 41.05 -66.63 -8.46
CA VAL A 596 41.39 -65.57 -7.47
C VAL A 596 41.33 -64.13 -8.08
N MET A 597 41.43 -63.10 -7.21
CA MET A 597 41.56 -61.63 -7.42
C MET A 597 40.27 -60.84 -7.06
N GLY A 598 40.29 -59.81 -6.21
CA GLY A 598 41.38 -59.24 -5.40
C GLY A 598 40.84 -58.27 -4.33
N GLU A 599 41.68 -57.84 -3.39
CA GLU A 599 41.28 -57.00 -2.24
C GLU A 599 41.17 -55.50 -2.58
N SER A 600 40.39 -54.76 -1.78
CA SER A 600 40.56 -53.31 -1.60
C SER A 600 40.25 -52.89 -0.15
N ILE A 601 41.30 -52.75 0.67
CA ILE A 601 41.22 -52.21 2.03
C ILE A 601 41.91 -50.83 2.08
N SER A 602 41.16 -49.80 2.43
CA SER A 602 41.69 -48.51 2.92
C SER A 602 40.68 -47.90 3.89
N GLN A 603 40.70 -48.36 5.14
CA GLN A 603 41.33 -47.64 6.26
C GLN A 603 40.65 -46.30 6.60
N SER A 604 39.86 -46.32 7.67
CA SER A 604 39.60 -45.14 8.50
C SER A 604 40.78 -44.89 9.43
N SER A 605 41.23 -43.64 9.54
CA SER A 605 42.32 -43.23 10.43
C SER A 605 41.88 -42.18 11.43
N SER A 606 41.38 -42.64 12.58
CA SER A 606 41.30 -41.81 13.78
C SER A 606 42.68 -41.60 14.38
N ASN A 607 43.06 -40.37 14.71
CA ASN A 607 44.00 -40.13 15.80
C ASN A 607 43.82 -38.73 16.41
N SER A 608 44.19 -38.59 17.67
CA SER A 608 43.87 -37.44 18.53
C SER A 608 45.03 -36.46 18.70
N THR A 609 44.76 -35.40 19.49
CA THR A 609 45.74 -34.69 20.33
C THR A 609 46.94 -34.04 19.62
N ARG A 610 46.81 -32.75 19.34
CA ARG A 610 47.22 -31.76 20.37
C ARG A 610 46.38 -30.48 20.31
#